data_AF-A0A231R0Q6-F1
#
_entry.id   AF-A0A231R0Q6-F1
#
_cell.length_a   1.000
_cell.length_b   1.000
_cell.length_c   1.000
_cell.angle_alpha   90.00
_cell.angle_beta   90.00
_cell.angle_gamma   90.00
#
_symmetry.space_group_name_H-M   'P 1'
#
loop_
_entity.id
_entity.type
_entity.pdbx_description
1 polymer ?
#
loop_
_entity_poly.entity_id
_entity_poly.type
_entity_poly.pdbx_seq_one_letter_code
_entity_poly.pdbx_strand_id
1 'polypeptide(L)'
;MTVNVKLAPGDIVRSRRGKDEGELAIVIALVEERIALVADGDKRRFDRPKRKNVLHLERIGIRSEEVASSIRDTGRVTNAKLRYAIGQIDRLMESDKREQDAATSLSLETHAEEKGE
;
A
#
# COMPACT_ATOMS: atom_id res chain seq x y z
N MET A 1 16.55 -14.31 -8.16
CA MET A 1 15.58 -14.68 -7.11
C MET A 1 14.27 -13.99 -7.41
N THR A 2 13.34 -14.66 -8.09
CA THR A 2 12.03 -14.07 -8.38
C THR A 2 11.21 -14.15 -7.10
N VAL A 3 11.04 -13.03 -6.41
CA VAL A 3 10.09 -12.94 -5.31
C VAL A 3 8.71 -13.22 -5.88
N ASN A 4 8.18 -14.42 -5.66
CA ASN A 4 6.81 -14.76 -5.96
C ASN A 4 5.95 -13.94 -4.99
N VAL A 5 5.59 -12.72 -5.37
CA VAL A 5 4.77 -11.84 -4.55
C VAL A 5 3.33 -12.32 -4.62
N LYS A 6 3.05 -13.39 -3.88
CA LYS A 6 1.69 -13.86 -3.65
C LYS A 6 0.99 -12.82 -2.79
N LEU A 7 -0.02 -12.16 -3.36
CA LEU A 7 -0.92 -11.30 -2.62
C LEU A 7 -1.84 -12.16 -1.74
N ALA A 8 -2.33 -11.59 -0.65
CA ALA A 8 -3.28 -12.21 0.25
C ALA A 8 -4.30 -11.18 0.75
N PRO A 9 -5.50 -11.61 1.18
CA PRO A 9 -6.44 -10.72 1.85
C PRO A 9 -5.80 -10.02 3.07
N GLY A 10 -6.02 -8.71 3.14
CA GLY A 10 -5.42 -7.79 4.11
C GLY A 10 -4.09 -7.18 3.69
N ASP A 11 -3.47 -7.63 2.59
CA ASP A 11 -2.27 -6.99 2.06
C ASP A 11 -2.58 -5.59 1.55
N ILE A 12 -1.71 -4.65 1.88
CA ILE A 12 -1.79 -3.27 1.42
C ILE A 12 -0.94 -3.16 0.15
N VAL A 13 -1.59 -2.64 -0.88
CA VAL A 13 -1.04 -2.54 -2.23
C VAL A 13 -1.16 -1.12 -2.74
N ARG A 14 -0.18 -0.72 -3.55
CA ARG A 14 -0.21 0.54 -4.28
C ARG A 14 -0.57 0.29 -5.73
N SER A 15 -1.39 1.16 -6.27
CA SER A 15 -1.73 1.14 -7.69
C SER A 15 -0.60 1.73 -8.53
N ARG A 16 0.09 0.94 -9.36
CA ARG A 16 1.18 1.45 -10.22
C ARG A 16 0.72 2.15 -11.49
N ARG A 17 -0.46 1.78 -11.98
CA ARG A 17 -1.02 2.28 -13.26
C ARG A 17 -2.53 2.42 -13.19
N GLY A 18 -3.06 3.36 -13.98
CA GLY A 18 -4.49 3.54 -14.27
C GLY A 18 -5.14 4.69 -13.50
N LYS A 19 -6.48 4.71 -13.43
CA LYS A 19 -7.24 5.84 -12.84
C LYS A 19 -6.93 6.13 -11.36
N ASP A 20 -6.48 5.13 -10.61
CA ASP A 20 -6.14 5.26 -9.18
C ASP A 20 -4.62 5.16 -9.00
N GLU A 21 -3.82 5.55 -10.00
CA GLU A 21 -2.37 5.48 -9.94
C GLU A 21 -1.83 6.29 -8.76
N GLY A 22 -0.89 5.68 -8.01
CA GLY A 22 -0.32 6.25 -6.80
C GLY A 22 -1.13 5.97 -5.53
N GLU A 23 -2.42 5.65 -5.62
CA GLU A 23 -3.30 5.44 -4.46
C GLU A 23 -3.08 4.06 -3.80
N LEU A 24 -3.22 4.06 -2.48
CA LEU A 24 -3.19 2.86 -1.63
C LEU A 24 -4.55 2.17 -1.62
N ALA A 25 -4.54 0.84 -1.61
CA ALA A 25 -5.73 0.03 -1.46
C ALA A 25 -5.41 -1.26 -0.70
N ILE A 26 -6.45 -1.92 -0.17
CA ILE A 26 -6.30 -3.20 0.53
C ILE A 26 -6.89 -4.31 -0.33
N VAL A 27 -6.17 -5.41 -0.46
CA VAL A 27 -6.68 -6.63 -1.10
C VAL A 27 -7.72 -7.26 -0.19
N ILE A 28 -8.96 -7.37 -0.66
CA ILE A 28 -10.03 -8.02 0.11
C ILE A 28 -10.25 -9.48 -0.31
N ALA A 29 -9.96 -9.81 -1.57
CA ALA A 29 -10.08 -11.16 -2.10
C ALA A 29 -9.26 -11.34 -3.37
N LEU A 30 -8.95 -12.60 -3.69
CA LEU A 30 -8.38 -13.01 -4.97
C LEU A 30 -9.44 -13.82 -5.70
N VAL A 31 -9.82 -13.38 -6.90
CA VAL A 31 -10.89 -14.02 -7.67
C VAL A 31 -10.30 -15.00 -8.68
N GLU A 32 -9.20 -14.61 -9.29
CA GLU A 32 -8.52 -15.35 -10.36
C GLU A 32 -7.01 -15.25 -10.17
N GLU A 33 -6.25 -15.98 -10.96
CA GLU A 33 -4.78 -16.06 -10.84
C GLU A 33 -4.08 -14.69 -11.00
N ARG A 34 -4.67 -13.79 -11.80
CA ARG A 34 -4.14 -12.45 -12.06
C ARG A 34 -5.08 -11.32 -11.65
N ILE A 35 -6.21 -11.61 -11.02
CA ILE A 35 -7.21 -10.59 -10.66
C ILE A 35 -7.47 -10.60 -9.15
N ALA A 36 -7.20 -9.45 -8.53
CA ALA A 36 -7.49 -9.18 -7.13
C ALA A 36 -8.66 -8.19 -7.01
N LEU A 37 -9.44 -8.34 -5.95
CA LEU A 37 -10.40 -7.34 -5.50
C LEU A 37 -9.72 -6.45 -4.48
N VAL A 38 -9.71 -5.14 -4.75
CA VAL A 38 -9.14 -4.14 -3.86
C VAL A 38 -10.21 -3.13 -3.42
N ALA A 39 -10.09 -2.66 -2.18
CA ALA A 39 -10.98 -1.66 -1.61
C ALA A 39 -10.20 -0.68 -0.72
N ASP A 40 -10.62 0.58 -0.71
CA ASP A 40 -10.06 1.64 0.14
C ASP A 40 -11.01 2.10 1.25
N GLY A 41 -12.31 1.84 1.10
CA GLY A 41 -13.33 2.22 2.08
C GLY A 41 -13.88 3.64 1.91
N ASP A 42 -13.38 4.42 0.96
CA ASP A 42 -13.94 5.72 0.57
C ASP A 42 -14.51 5.66 -0.85
N LYS A 43 -13.64 5.71 -1.87
CA LYS A 43 -14.00 5.64 -3.29
C LYS A 43 -14.49 4.24 -3.66
N ARG A 44 -13.86 3.19 -3.12
CA ARG A 44 -14.18 1.77 -3.33
C ARG A 44 -14.51 1.12 -2.00
N ARG A 45 -15.80 0.91 -1.78
CA ARG A 45 -16.32 0.24 -0.58
C ARG A 45 -16.14 -1.28 -0.68
N PHE A 46 -16.18 -1.95 0.46
CA PHE A 46 -16.14 -3.41 0.53
C PHE A 46 -17.19 -4.09 -0.37
N ASP A 47 -18.40 -3.52 -0.45
CA ASP A 47 -19.50 -4.05 -1.28
C ASP A 47 -19.33 -3.78 -2.79
N ARG A 48 -18.50 -2.79 -3.16
CA ARG A 48 -18.21 -2.43 -4.55
C ARG A 48 -16.70 -2.36 -4.77
N PRO A 49 -15.99 -3.49 -4.57
CA PRO A 49 -14.55 -3.50 -4.69
C PRO A 49 -14.15 -3.32 -6.14
N LYS A 50 -12.95 -2.79 -6.33
CA LYS A 50 -12.38 -2.62 -7.66
C LYS A 50 -11.68 -3.90 -8.07
N ARG A 51 -12.06 -4.45 -9.22
CA ARG A 51 -11.27 -5.51 -9.89
C ARG A 51 -9.99 -4.88 -10.44
N LYS A 52 -8.84 -5.37 -9.99
CA LYS A 52 -7.53 -4.91 -10.47
C LYS A 52 -6.64 -6.08 -10.81
N ASN A 53 -5.90 -5.93 -11.91
CA ASN A 53 -4.91 -6.91 -12.31
C ASN A 53 -3.72 -6.85 -11.35
N VAL A 54 -3.29 -7.99 -10.83
CA VAL A 54 -2.17 -8.16 -9.90
C VAL A 54 -0.88 -7.56 -10.47
N LEU A 55 -0.68 -7.61 -11.80
CA LEU A 55 0.47 -7.01 -12.48
C LEU A 55 0.54 -5.48 -12.33
N HIS A 56 -0.58 -4.83 -12.03
CA HIS A 56 -0.67 -3.37 -11.84
C HIS A 56 -0.73 -2.97 -10.36
N LEU A 57 -0.58 -3.95 -9.47
CA LEU A 57 -0.50 -3.77 -8.03
C LEU A 57 0.95 -3.93 -7.61
N GLU A 58 1.39 -3.02 -6.76
CA GLU A 58 2.66 -3.12 -6.06
C GLU A 58 2.38 -3.47 -4.62
N ARG A 59 2.90 -4.61 -4.17
CA ARG A 59 2.84 -4.95 -2.76
C ARG A 59 3.84 -4.10 -2.01
N ILE A 60 3.37 -3.42 -0.97
CA ILE A 60 4.19 -2.54 -0.13
C ILE A 60 4.97 -3.34 0.92
N GLY A 61 4.60 -4.60 1.14
CA GLY A 61 5.18 -5.45 2.19
C GLY A 61 4.48 -5.30 3.54
N ILE A 62 3.50 -4.39 3.63
CA ILE A 62 2.69 -4.18 4.83
C ILE A 62 1.35 -4.89 4.68
N ARG A 63 0.92 -5.57 5.73
CA ARG A 63 -0.37 -6.25 5.83
C ARG A 63 -1.12 -5.74 7.06
N SER A 64 -2.39 -5.40 6.89
CA SER A 64 -3.27 -5.12 8.02
C SER A 64 -3.85 -6.43 8.54
N GLU A 65 -3.32 -6.93 9.66
CA GLU A 65 -3.82 -8.17 10.25
C GLU A 65 -5.25 -7.99 10.81
N GLU A 66 -5.64 -6.79 11.22
CA GLU A 66 -7.00 -6.50 11.65
C GLU A 66 -8.02 -6.66 10.52
N VAL A 67 -7.69 -6.14 9.33
CA VAL A 67 -8.52 -6.32 8.13
C VAL A 67 -8.50 -7.79 7.68
N ALA A 68 -7.32 -8.43 7.72
CA ALA A 68 -7.18 -9.84 7.36
C ALA A 68 -8.01 -10.76 8.26
N SER A 69 -7.98 -10.57 9.58
CA SER A 69 -8.79 -11.29 10.57
C SER A 69 -10.27 -11.00 10.37
N SER A 70 -10.67 -9.73 10.20
CA SER A 70 -12.08 -9.39 9.95
C SER A 70 -12.64 -10.12 8.73
N ILE A 71 -11.89 -10.17 7.63
CA ILE A 71 -12.26 -10.90 6.41
C ILE A 71 -12.28 -12.41 6.65
N ARG A 72 -11.30 -12.96 7.36
CA ARG A 72 -11.19 -14.40 7.65
C ARG A 72 -12.31 -14.90 8.56
N ASP A 73 -12.62 -14.14 9.60
CA ASP A 73 -13.50 -14.55 10.69
C ASP A 73 -14.97 -14.26 10.37
N THR A 74 -15.25 -13.13 9.70
CA THR A 74 -16.62 -12.68 9.43
C THR A 74 -16.96 -12.59 7.94
N GLY A 75 -15.98 -12.76 7.05
CA GLY A 75 -16.16 -12.57 5.60
C GLY A 75 -16.37 -11.12 5.19
N ARG A 76 -16.33 -10.16 6.12
CA ARG A 76 -16.66 -8.76 5.87
C ARG A 76 -15.71 -7.83 6.63
N VAL A 77 -15.44 -6.66 6.05
CA VAL A 77 -14.77 -5.58 6.76
C VAL A 77 -15.53 -4.28 6.56
N THR A 78 -15.64 -3.49 7.63
CA THR A 78 -16.29 -2.19 7.55
C THR A 78 -15.43 -1.21 6.76
N ASN A 79 -16.08 -0.30 6.02
CA ASN A 79 -15.38 0.76 5.29
C ASN A 79 -14.54 1.66 6.23
N ALA A 80 -14.98 1.85 7.48
CA ALA A 80 -14.23 2.60 8.49
C ALA A 80 -12.87 1.96 8.80
N LYS A 81 -12.82 0.64 8.99
CA LYS A 81 -11.57 -0.11 9.21
C LYS A 81 -10.62 -0.03 8.02
N LEU A 82 -11.15 -0.12 6.79
CA LEU A 82 -10.35 0.02 5.57
C LEU A 82 -9.68 1.41 5.49
N ARG A 83 -10.47 2.48 5.69
CA ARG A 83 -9.96 3.85 5.69
C ARG A 83 -8.93 4.07 6.79
N TYR A 84 -9.19 3.54 7.98
CA TYR A 84 -8.26 3.63 9.10
C TYR A 84 -6.93 2.94 8.76
N ALA A 85 -6.96 1.69 8.30
CA ALA A 85 -5.76 0.94 7.95
C ALA A 85 -4.94 1.63 6.86
N ILE A 86 -5.58 2.15 5.81
CA ILE A 86 -4.87 2.92 4.76
C ILE A 86 -4.28 4.21 5.32
N GLY A 87 -5.05 5.01 6.06
CA GLY A 87 -4.58 6.28 6.61
C GLY A 87 -3.49 6.14 7.68
N GLN A 88 -3.36 4.99 8.33
CA GLN A 88 -2.20 4.68 9.17
C GLN A 88 -0.95 4.51 8.32
N ILE A 89 -1.02 3.71 7.25
CA ILE A 89 0.13 3.46 6.37
C ILE A 89 0.54 4.70 5.61
N ASP A 90 -0.43 5.48 5.13
CA ASP A 90 -0.16 6.72 4.43
C ASP A 90 0.67 7.69 5.31
N ARG A 91 0.28 7.84 6.58
CA ARG A 91 1.04 8.64 7.55
C ARG A 91 2.43 8.08 7.87
N LEU A 92 2.57 6.76 7.99
CA LEU A 92 3.87 6.11 8.20
C LEU A 92 4.79 6.34 6.99
N MET A 93 4.26 6.27 5.78
CA MET A 93 5.01 6.54 4.56
C MET A 93 5.43 8.01 4.44
N GLU A 94 4.62 8.94 4.92
CA GLU A 94 4.98 10.36 4.97
C GLU A 94 6.12 10.65 5.96
N SER A 95 6.17 9.97 7.11
CA SER A 95 7.26 10.13 8.07
C SER A 95 8.58 9.58 7.55
N ASP A 96 8.57 8.38 6.95
CA ASP A 96 9.79 7.74 6.42
C ASP A 96 10.39 8.57 5.28
N LYS A 97 9.52 9.19 4.45
CA LYS A 97 9.96 10.10 3.37
C LYS A 97 10.68 11.32 3.90
N ARG A 98 10.19 11.95 4.98
CA ARG A 98 10.82 13.14 5.56
C ARG A 98 12.19 12.82 6.15
N GLU A 99 12.37 11.66 6.76
CA GLU A 99 13.66 11.23 7.30
C GLU A 99 14.68 10.94 6.18
N GLN A 100 14.24 10.29 5.10
CA GLN A 100 15.11 10.04 3.93
C GLN A 100 15.46 11.30 3.14
N ASP A 101 14.52 12.23 3.00
CA ASP A 101 14.77 13.51 2.33
C ASP A 101 15.75 14.36 3.17
N ALA A 102 15.59 14.41 4.49
CA ALA A 102 16.50 15.12 5.40
C ALA A 102 17.92 14.53 5.42
N ALA A 103 18.06 13.20 5.42
CA ALA A 103 19.36 12.53 5.37
C ALA A 103 20.08 12.75 4.02
N THR A 104 19.33 12.80 2.92
CA THR A 104 19.88 13.02 1.58
C THR A 104 20.41 14.46 1.41
N SER A 105 19.70 15.45 1.97
CA SER A 105 20.16 16.84 1.95
C SER A 105 21.48 17.03 2.73
N LEU A 106 21.60 16.41 3.91
CA LEU A 106 22.79 16.53 4.77
C LEU A 106 24.06 15.88 4.16
N SER A 107 23.89 14.81 3.37
CA SER A 107 25.00 14.18 2.63
C SER A 107 25.46 14.99 1.41
N LEU A 108 24.62 15.87 0.85
CA LEU A 108 25.01 16.73 -0.27
C LEU A 108 25.79 17.97 0.19
N GLU A 109 25.52 18.46 1.40
CA GLU A 109 26.23 19.61 1.99
C GLU A 109 27.65 19.23 2.47
N THR A 110 27.83 18.04 3.04
CA THR A 110 29.16 17.56 3.52
C THR A 110 30.18 17.34 2.41
N HIS A 111 29.76 17.06 1.17
CA HIS A 111 30.67 16.90 0.02
C HIS A 111 31.05 18.22 -0.67
N ALA A 112 30.38 19.35 -0.36
CA ALA A 112 30.70 20.65 -0.95
C ALA A 112 31.84 21.38 -0.19
N GLU A 113 32.02 21.10 1.10
CA GLU A 113 33.06 21.75 1.92
C GLU A 113 34.47 21.15 1.73
N GLU A 114 34.58 19.92 1.22
CA GLU A 114 35.88 19.21 1.08
C GLU A 114 36.67 19.55 -0.21
N LYS A 115 36.13 20.41 -1.09
CA LYS A 115 36.79 20.84 -2.34
C LYS A 115 37.33 22.27 -2.30
N GLY A 116 37.45 22.84 -1.12
CA GLY A 116 37.95 24.20 -0.90
C GLY A 116 39.24 24.25 -0.09
N GLU A 117 40.30 23.54 -0.51
CA GLU A 117 41.68 23.86 -0.12
C GLU A 117 42.68 23.49 -1.22
#